data_AF-A0A1M3EHX0-F1
#
_entry.id   AF-A0A1M3EHX0-F1
#
_cell.length_a   1.000
_cell.length_b   1.000
_cell.length_c   1.000
_cell.angle_alpha   90.00
_cell.angle_beta   90.00
_cell.angle_gamma   90.00
#
_symmetry.space_group_name_H-M   'P 1'
#
loop_
_entity.id
_entity.type
_entity.pdbx_description
1 polymer ?
#
loop_
_entity_poly.entity_id
_entity_poly.type
_entity_poly.pdbx_seq_one_letter_code
_entity_poly.pdbx_strand_id
1 'polypeptide(L)'
;MAVEEFARLAGRPSVGTADVLACLDSAWARLREELTGDRQGGTTVAGVATVEDEGRPSWLVFNVGDSRVYRWADGVLHQVTADHSVVQELLVEGRVTPDEVARHPERNVLTRALGTGRRPDPDLWILPAGPSDRFVICTDGLTRDVPANRIAELLSQEPDARRAASALVAEALLNGGHDNVSVVVVDGGTRADGADGTQPAAAEPRDTLPRQRRDAPPHEGPTAAPATPPARSGRHS
;
A
#
# COMPACT_ATOMS: atom_id res chain seq x y z
N MET A 1 -13.27 -10.07 -7.69
CA MET A 1 -12.44 -11.17 -7.12
C MET A 1 -11.83 -10.86 -5.76
N ALA A 2 -10.77 -10.04 -5.63
CA ALA A 2 -10.12 -9.84 -4.32
C ALA A 2 -11.11 -9.31 -3.26
N VAL A 3 -11.87 -8.27 -3.60
CA VAL A 3 -12.93 -7.73 -2.72
C VAL A 3 -13.97 -8.79 -2.33
N GLU A 4 -14.32 -9.72 -3.22
CA GLU A 4 -15.28 -10.80 -2.91
C GLU A 4 -14.72 -11.79 -1.89
N GLU A 5 -13.42 -12.11 -1.95
CA GLU A 5 -12.78 -12.97 -0.95
C GLU A 5 -12.79 -12.32 0.42
N PHE A 6 -12.51 -11.01 0.48
CA PHE A 6 -12.56 -10.24 1.73
C PHE A 6 -13.99 -10.01 2.24
N ALA A 7 -14.98 -9.93 1.36
CA ALA A 7 -16.39 -9.81 1.75
C ALA A 7 -16.86 -11.00 2.61
N ARG A 8 -16.21 -12.16 2.51
CA ARG A 8 -16.47 -13.34 3.36
C ARG A 8 -16.10 -13.13 4.83
N LEU A 9 -15.20 -12.18 5.11
CA LEU A 9 -14.83 -11.79 6.46
C LEU A 9 -15.81 -10.79 7.08
N ALA A 10 -16.61 -10.11 6.27
CA ALA A 10 -17.57 -9.13 6.75
C ALA A 10 -18.63 -9.79 7.65
N GLY A 11 -18.91 -9.16 8.78
CA GLY A 11 -19.90 -9.64 9.75
C GLY A 11 -19.45 -10.81 10.64
N ARG A 12 -18.20 -11.29 10.49
CA ARG A 12 -17.62 -12.24 11.45
C ARG A 12 -17.38 -11.55 12.80
N PRO A 13 -17.57 -12.25 13.93
CA PRO A 13 -17.40 -11.66 15.27
C PRO A 13 -15.94 -11.33 15.57
N SER A 14 -15.01 -12.07 14.98
CA SER A 14 -13.58 -11.79 15.00
C SER A 14 -12.95 -12.19 13.66
N VAL A 15 -11.90 -11.48 13.30
CA VAL A 15 -11.05 -11.76 12.14
C VAL A 15 -9.62 -11.80 12.65
N GLY A 16 -8.89 -12.88 12.37
CA GLY A 16 -7.47 -12.98 12.69
C GLY A 16 -6.60 -12.62 11.48
N THR A 17 -5.31 -12.36 11.74
CA THR A 17 -4.31 -12.16 10.68
C THR A 17 -4.26 -13.35 9.70
N ALA A 18 -4.43 -14.58 10.21
CA ALA A 18 -4.48 -15.78 9.38
C ALA A 18 -5.68 -15.80 8.41
N ASP A 19 -6.83 -15.23 8.80
CA ASP A 19 -8.00 -15.13 7.92
C ASP A 19 -7.73 -14.17 6.76
N VAL A 20 -7.10 -13.02 7.04
CA VAL A 20 -6.70 -12.04 6.01
C VAL A 20 -5.70 -12.65 5.03
N LEU A 21 -4.69 -13.37 5.54
CA LEU A 21 -3.72 -14.07 4.70
C LEU A 21 -4.39 -15.15 3.82
N ALA A 22 -5.32 -15.91 4.39
CA ALA A 22 -6.07 -16.92 3.63
C ALA A 22 -6.94 -16.30 2.52
N CYS A 23 -7.54 -15.12 2.76
CA CYS A 23 -8.26 -14.38 1.73
C CYS A 23 -7.33 -13.91 0.60
N LEU A 24 -6.12 -13.44 0.91
CA LEU A 24 -5.13 -13.05 -0.10
C LEU A 24 -4.68 -14.26 -0.93
N ASP A 25 -4.43 -15.40 -0.30
CA ASP A 25 -4.09 -16.64 -0.99
C ASP A 25 -5.20 -17.12 -1.91
N SER A 26 -6.45 -17.12 -1.42
CA SER A 26 -7.62 -17.50 -2.19
C SER A 26 -7.80 -16.58 -3.40
N ALA A 27 -7.67 -15.26 -3.20
CA ALA A 27 -7.75 -14.27 -4.27
C ALA A 27 -6.65 -14.49 -5.32
N TRP A 28 -5.42 -14.78 -4.89
CA TRP A 28 -4.31 -15.08 -5.79
C TRP A 28 -4.51 -16.37 -6.58
N ALA A 29 -4.99 -17.44 -5.93
CA ALA A 29 -5.25 -18.71 -6.59
C ALA A 29 -6.31 -18.54 -7.69
N ARG A 30 -7.41 -17.85 -7.38
CA ARG A 30 -8.47 -17.52 -8.36
C ARG A 30 -7.95 -16.66 -9.51
N LEU A 31 -7.17 -15.61 -9.21
CA LEU A 31 -6.55 -14.75 -10.22
C LEU A 31 -5.67 -15.55 -11.18
N ARG A 32 -4.88 -16.50 -10.67
CA ARG A 32 -4.02 -17.35 -11.52
C ARG A 32 -4.79 -18.29 -12.44
N GLU A 33 -5.93 -18.79 -12.00
CA GLU A 33 -6.80 -19.62 -12.83
C GLU A 33 -7.45 -18.81 -13.95
N GLU A 34 -7.85 -17.57 -13.66
CA GLU A 34 -8.48 -16.67 -14.64
C GLU A 34 -7.48 -16.02 -15.61
N LEU A 35 -6.24 -15.74 -15.17
CA LEU A 35 -5.19 -15.11 -15.97
C LEU A 35 -4.41 -16.11 -16.85
N THR A 36 -5.05 -17.19 -17.29
CA THR A 36 -4.43 -18.18 -18.17
C THR A 36 -4.22 -17.63 -19.59
N GLY A 37 -3.05 -17.85 -20.19
CA GLY A 37 -2.67 -17.38 -21.54
C GLY A 37 -1.79 -16.12 -21.54
N ASP A 38 -1.90 -15.28 -22.58
CA ASP A 38 -1.09 -14.05 -22.76
C ASP A 38 -1.52 -12.87 -21.87
N ARG A 39 -2.55 -13.04 -21.04
CA ARG A 39 -3.05 -11.99 -20.14
C ARG A 39 -2.18 -11.91 -18.89
N GLN A 40 -1.06 -11.19 -18.98
CA GLN A 40 -0.31 -10.77 -17.80
C GLN A 40 -0.97 -9.52 -17.21
N GLY A 41 -1.47 -9.63 -15.98
CA GLY A 41 -2.05 -8.51 -15.25
C GLY A 41 -1.99 -8.75 -13.76
N GLY A 42 -1.44 -7.79 -13.02
CA GLY A 42 -1.47 -7.79 -11.57
C GLY A 42 -2.57 -6.86 -11.05
N THR A 43 -3.04 -7.11 -9.84
CA THR A 43 -3.86 -6.15 -9.09
C THR A 43 -3.19 -5.82 -7.78
N THR A 44 -3.34 -4.58 -7.34
CA THR A 44 -2.96 -4.19 -5.98
C THR A 44 -4.10 -4.50 -5.02
N VAL A 45 -3.78 -4.63 -3.74
CA VAL A 45 -4.75 -4.77 -2.65
C VAL A 45 -4.24 -3.96 -1.48
N ALA A 46 -5.11 -3.19 -0.85
CA ALA A 46 -4.84 -2.54 0.42
C ALA A 46 -6.12 -2.57 1.26
N GLY A 47 -5.98 -2.65 2.58
CA GLY A 47 -7.15 -2.76 3.44
C GLY A 47 -6.84 -2.61 4.92
N VAL A 48 -7.94 -2.51 5.68
CA VAL A 48 -7.94 -2.54 7.14
C VAL A 48 -8.95 -3.57 7.62
N ALA A 49 -8.64 -4.24 8.72
CA ALA A 49 -9.54 -5.15 9.41
C ALA A 49 -9.44 -4.94 10.92
N THR A 50 -10.54 -5.10 11.65
CA THR A 50 -10.52 -5.20 13.10
C THR A 50 -10.09 -6.60 13.50
N VAL A 51 -9.05 -6.70 14.33
CA VAL A 51 -8.50 -7.96 14.83
C VAL A 51 -8.33 -7.89 16.34
N GLU A 52 -8.11 -9.03 16.98
CA GLU A 52 -7.61 -9.09 18.35
C GLU A 52 -6.12 -9.43 18.32
N ASP A 53 -5.29 -8.60 18.95
CA ASP A 53 -3.85 -8.83 19.12
C ASP A 53 -3.51 -8.84 20.60
N GLU A 54 -2.88 -9.91 21.08
CA GLU A 54 -2.58 -10.11 22.51
C GLU A 54 -3.78 -9.86 23.45
N GLY A 55 -5.01 -10.18 22.98
CA GLY A 55 -6.25 -9.96 23.73
C GLY A 55 -6.75 -8.51 23.74
N ARG A 56 -6.23 -7.65 22.85
CA ARG A 56 -6.63 -6.24 22.71
C ARG A 56 -7.22 -5.96 21.33
N PRO A 57 -8.29 -5.15 21.23
CA PRO A 57 -8.81 -4.69 19.95
C PRO A 57 -7.74 -3.89 19.21
N SER A 58 -7.47 -4.29 17.97
CA SER A 58 -6.45 -3.68 17.12
C SER A 58 -6.93 -3.57 15.68
N TRP A 59 -6.31 -2.68 14.92
CA TRP A 59 -6.41 -2.63 13.47
C TRP A 59 -5.28 -3.42 12.85
N LEU A 60 -5.62 -4.34 11.95
CA LEU A 60 -4.69 -4.92 11.01
C LEU A 60 -4.78 -4.14 9.71
N VAL A 61 -3.67 -3.49 9.34
CA VAL A 61 -3.51 -2.83 8.04
C VAL A 61 -2.65 -3.72 7.15
N PHE A 62 -3.00 -3.82 5.87
CA PHE A 62 -2.26 -4.65 4.93
C PHE A 62 -2.22 -4.05 3.52
N ASN A 63 -1.16 -4.30 2.77
CA ASN A 63 -1.12 -4.05 1.33
C ASN A 63 -0.25 -5.03 0.53
N VAL A 64 -0.58 -5.14 -0.75
CA VAL A 64 0.22 -5.72 -1.84
C VAL A 64 0.14 -4.74 -3.01
N GLY A 65 1.24 -4.07 -3.34
CA GLY A 65 1.30 -3.07 -4.41
C GLY A 65 1.39 -1.66 -3.84
N ASP A 66 0.92 -0.67 -4.60
CA ASP A 66 1.02 0.76 -4.29
C ASP A 66 -0.32 1.42 -3.94
N SER A 67 -1.40 0.64 -3.81
CA SER A 67 -2.59 1.13 -3.10
C SER A 67 -2.22 1.38 -1.64
N ARG A 68 -2.63 2.53 -1.11
CA ARG A 68 -2.17 3.03 0.19
C ARG A 68 -3.28 3.01 1.23
N VAL A 69 -2.86 2.87 2.48
CA VAL A 69 -3.68 3.15 3.66
C VAL A 69 -3.07 4.30 4.45
N TYR A 70 -3.86 5.33 4.66
CA TYR A 70 -3.57 6.42 5.59
C TYR A 70 -4.40 6.25 6.87
N ARG A 71 -3.81 6.57 8.02
CA ARG A 71 -4.50 6.75 9.29
C ARG A 71 -4.51 8.23 9.65
N TRP A 72 -5.69 8.77 9.88
CA TRP A 72 -5.91 10.08 10.46
C TRP A 72 -6.29 9.90 11.93
N ALA A 73 -5.44 10.39 12.81
CA ALA A 73 -5.64 10.35 14.26
C ALA A 73 -5.08 11.64 14.87
N ASP A 74 -5.78 12.19 15.86
CA ASP A 74 -5.38 13.41 16.57
C ASP A 74 -5.04 14.59 15.64
N GLY A 75 -5.77 14.70 14.52
CA GLY A 75 -5.58 15.75 13.51
C GLY A 75 -4.41 15.55 12.56
N VAL A 76 -3.63 14.48 12.70
CA VAL A 76 -2.47 14.19 11.87
C VAL A 76 -2.75 13.00 10.93
N LEU A 77 -2.42 13.17 9.65
CA LEU A 77 -2.51 12.12 8.65
C LEU A 77 -1.16 11.43 8.49
N HIS A 78 -1.12 10.12 8.72
CA HIS A 78 0.05 9.28 8.54
C HIS A 78 -0.21 8.21 7.47
N GLN A 79 0.72 8.04 6.53
CA GLN A 79 0.72 6.87 5.67
C GLN A 79 1.19 5.66 6.49
N VAL A 80 0.38 4.61 6.55
CA VAL A 80 0.72 3.38 7.28
C VAL A 80 1.48 2.42 6.38
N THR A 81 1.02 2.24 5.15
CA THR A 81 1.57 1.27 4.19
C THR A 81 2.80 1.80 3.48
N ALA A 82 3.71 0.92 3.09
CA ALA A 82 4.79 1.22 2.15
C ALA A 82 4.43 0.69 0.76
N ASP A 83 4.70 1.48 -0.28
CA ASP A 83 4.40 1.07 -1.66
C ASP A 83 5.35 -0.05 -2.11
N HIS A 84 4.83 -1.08 -2.76
CA HIS A 84 5.65 -2.11 -3.39
C HIS A 84 6.01 -1.70 -4.83
N SER A 85 6.90 -0.72 -4.96
CA SER A 85 7.39 -0.20 -6.24
C SER A 85 8.91 -0.11 -6.29
N VAL A 86 9.47 -0.17 -7.50
CA VAL A 86 10.92 -0.08 -7.73
C VAL A 86 11.49 1.19 -7.10
N VAL A 87 10.80 2.32 -7.26
CA VAL A 87 11.25 3.60 -6.73
C VAL A 87 11.26 3.63 -5.20
N GLN A 88 10.31 2.94 -4.55
CA GLN A 88 10.27 2.85 -3.09
C GLN A 88 11.42 1.99 -2.56
N GLU A 89 11.78 0.91 -3.25
CA GLU A 89 12.96 0.10 -2.91
C GLU A 89 14.24 0.92 -3.05
N LEU A 90 14.40 1.68 -4.14
CA LEU A 90 15.53 2.59 -4.33
C LEU A 90 15.63 3.64 -3.22
N LEU A 91 14.49 4.17 -2.74
CA LEU A 91 14.45 5.12 -1.64
C LEU A 91 14.96 4.49 -0.35
N VAL A 92 14.49 3.28 -0.03
CA VAL A 92 14.91 2.52 1.16
C VAL A 92 16.40 2.16 1.10
N GLU A 93 16.93 1.91 -0.09
CA GLU A 93 18.37 1.68 -0.33
C GLU A 93 19.21 2.97 -0.27
N GLY A 94 18.59 4.15 -0.18
CA GLY A 94 19.26 5.44 -0.20
C GLY A 94 19.82 5.82 -1.59
N ARG A 95 19.32 5.19 -2.65
CA ARG A 95 19.73 5.43 -4.04
C ARG A 95 18.97 6.56 -4.71
N VAL A 96 17.80 6.91 -4.18
CA VAL A 96 17.04 8.11 -4.55
C VAL A 96 16.62 8.84 -3.28
N THR A 97 16.42 10.15 -3.41
CA THR A 97 15.88 11.02 -2.36
C THR A 97 14.34 11.08 -2.43
N PRO A 98 13.64 11.46 -1.36
CA PRO A 98 12.18 11.63 -1.38
C PRO A 98 11.67 12.53 -2.52
N ASP A 99 12.39 13.60 -2.86
CA ASP A 99 12.02 14.54 -3.93
C ASP A 99 12.22 13.97 -5.35
N GLU A 100 13.02 12.93 -5.49
CA GLU A 100 13.26 12.25 -6.77
C GLU A 100 12.20 11.18 -7.04
N VAL A 101 11.60 10.59 -6.00
CA VAL A 101 10.61 9.51 -6.10
C VAL A 101 9.45 9.90 -7.02
N ALA A 102 8.87 11.09 -6.81
CA ALA A 102 7.69 11.55 -7.56
C ALA A 102 7.96 11.76 -9.07
N ARG A 103 9.23 11.97 -9.45
CA ARG A 103 9.64 12.26 -10.84
C ARG A 103 10.36 11.07 -11.50
N HIS A 104 10.54 9.97 -10.79
CA HIS A 104 11.26 8.82 -11.30
C HIS A 104 10.50 8.18 -12.48
N PRO A 105 11.18 7.80 -13.58
CA PRO A 105 10.53 7.16 -14.73
C PRO A 105 9.85 5.84 -14.35
N GLU A 106 10.43 5.11 -13.40
CA GLU A 106 9.92 3.81 -12.92
C GLU A 106 8.99 3.92 -11.70
N ARG A 107 8.46 5.11 -11.40
CA ARG A 107 7.62 5.31 -10.19
C ARG A 107 6.34 4.45 -10.16
N ASN A 108 5.86 4.03 -11.33
CA ASN A 108 4.68 3.17 -11.47
C ASN A 108 5.04 1.68 -11.68
N VAL A 109 6.33 1.31 -11.59
CA VAL A 109 6.75 -0.08 -11.77
C VAL A 109 6.62 -0.80 -10.43
N LEU A 110 5.64 -1.68 -10.33
CA LEU A 110 5.37 -2.48 -9.13
C LEU A 110 6.39 -3.61 -8.96
N THR A 111 6.84 -3.82 -7.74
CA THR A 111 7.69 -4.96 -7.35
C THR A 111 6.86 -6.12 -6.80
N ARG A 112 5.63 -5.85 -6.32
CA ARG A 112 4.67 -6.87 -5.88
C ARG A 112 3.25 -6.52 -6.34
N ALA A 113 2.55 -7.51 -6.89
CA ALA A 113 1.12 -7.43 -7.23
C ALA A 113 0.46 -8.82 -7.16
N LEU A 114 -0.81 -8.90 -6.76
CA LEU A 114 -1.56 -10.14 -6.80
C LEU A 114 -1.79 -10.58 -8.25
N GLY A 115 -1.73 -11.89 -8.52
CA GLY A 115 -1.90 -12.47 -9.85
C GLY A 115 -0.61 -12.54 -10.68
N THR A 116 0.48 -11.93 -10.22
CA THR A 116 1.80 -12.01 -10.87
C THR A 116 2.74 -12.96 -10.12
N GLY A 117 3.44 -13.82 -10.86
CA GLY A 117 4.56 -14.61 -10.33
C GLY A 117 4.24 -15.52 -9.13
N ARG A 118 4.90 -15.25 -8.00
CA ARG A 118 4.91 -16.08 -6.79
C ARG A 118 3.66 -15.82 -5.91
N ARG A 119 3.48 -16.66 -4.89
CA ARG A 119 2.44 -16.51 -3.86
C ARG A 119 2.50 -15.10 -3.23
N PRO A 120 1.36 -14.51 -2.80
CA PRO A 120 1.35 -13.16 -2.24
C PRO A 120 2.28 -13.04 -1.04
N ASP A 121 3.01 -11.92 -1.00
CA ASP A 121 3.84 -11.51 0.13
C ASP A 121 3.35 -10.13 0.57
N PRO A 122 2.28 -10.07 1.39
CA PRO A 122 1.72 -8.82 1.87
C PRO A 122 2.53 -8.25 3.03
N ASP A 123 2.65 -6.93 3.08
CA ASP A 123 3.10 -6.25 4.29
C ASP A 123 1.90 -6.08 5.24
N LEU A 124 2.13 -6.24 6.55
CA LEU A 124 1.11 -6.29 7.60
C LEU A 124 1.53 -5.46 8.83
N TRP A 125 0.68 -4.51 9.23
CA TRP A 125 0.88 -3.69 10.42
C TRP A 125 -0.26 -3.88 11.42
N ILE A 126 0.09 -4.07 12.69
CA ILE A 126 -0.88 -4.06 13.78
C ILE A 126 -0.80 -2.71 14.50
N LEU A 127 -1.94 -2.02 14.56
CA LEU A 127 -2.09 -0.73 15.22
C LEU A 127 -3.09 -0.86 16.38
N PRO A 128 -2.81 -0.31 17.56
CA PRO A 128 -3.81 -0.23 18.62
C PRO A 128 -5.05 0.52 18.13
N ALA A 129 -6.24 -0.02 18.41
CA ALA A 129 -7.48 0.64 18.04
C ALA A 129 -7.71 1.88 18.92
N GLY A 130 -7.82 3.05 18.28
CA GLY A 130 -8.21 4.31 18.88
C GLY A 130 -9.70 4.62 18.67
N PRO A 131 -10.33 5.35 19.60
CA PRO A 131 -11.77 5.66 19.56
C PRO A 131 -12.17 6.65 18.46
N SER A 132 -11.19 7.28 17.80
CA SER A 132 -11.41 8.29 16.76
C SER A 132 -10.50 8.06 15.55
N ASP A 133 -10.05 6.81 15.37
CA ASP A 133 -9.27 6.45 14.20
C ASP A 133 -10.11 6.62 12.94
N ARG A 134 -9.55 7.27 11.93
CA ARG A 134 -10.12 7.29 10.59
C ARG A 134 -9.09 6.79 9.61
N PHE A 135 -9.47 5.87 8.74
CA PHE A 135 -8.60 5.36 7.70
C PHE A 135 -9.07 5.83 6.33
N VAL A 136 -8.11 6.13 5.46
CA VAL A 136 -8.34 6.33 4.02
C VAL A 136 -7.58 5.24 3.29
N ILE A 137 -8.31 4.38 2.59
CA ILE A 137 -7.75 3.40 1.66
C ILE A 137 -7.96 3.95 0.27
N CYS A 138 -6.88 4.04 -0.52
CA CYS A 138 -6.98 4.63 -1.85
C CYS A 138 -6.03 3.99 -2.86
N THR A 139 -6.39 4.10 -4.13
CA THR A 139 -5.47 3.82 -5.25
C THR A 139 -4.49 4.97 -5.45
N ASP A 140 -3.42 4.73 -6.21
CA ASP A 140 -2.42 5.73 -6.57
C ASP A 140 -3.03 6.94 -7.31
N GLY A 141 -4.14 6.73 -8.04
CA GLY A 141 -4.93 7.79 -8.69
C GLY A 141 -5.39 8.91 -7.75
N LEU A 142 -5.64 8.64 -6.46
CA LEU A 142 -5.86 9.74 -5.50
C LEU A 142 -4.55 10.49 -5.23
N THR A 143 -3.50 9.77 -4.91
CA THR A 143 -2.25 10.34 -4.38
C THR A 143 -1.37 11.00 -5.43
N ARG A 144 -1.63 10.73 -6.72
CA ARG A 144 -1.02 11.44 -7.84
C ARG A 144 -1.53 12.88 -7.95
N ASP A 145 -2.83 13.07 -7.72
CA ASP A 145 -3.52 14.32 -7.98
C ASP A 145 -3.84 15.12 -6.71
N VAL A 146 -3.83 14.46 -5.54
CA VAL A 146 -4.16 15.09 -4.25
C VAL A 146 -3.02 14.86 -3.24
N PRO A 147 -2.31 15.92 -2.80
CA PRO A 147 -1.23 15.78 -1.84
C PRO A 147 -1.75 15.50 -0.42
N ALA A 148 -0.94 14.86 0.42
CA ALA A 148 -1.35 14.36 1.74
C ALA A 148 -1.88 15.45 2.69
N ASN A 149 -1.33 16.67 2.63
CA ASN A 149 -1.85 17.80 3.41
C ASN A 149 -3.27 18.19 3.00
N ARG A 150 -3.59 18.11 1.70
CA ARG A 150 -4.94 18.37 1.19
C ARG A 150 -5.92 17.26 1.57
N ILE A 151 -5.47 16.01 1.56
CA ILE A 151 -6.25 14.89 2.10
C ILE A 151 -6.59 15.17 3.56
N ALA A 152 -5.60 15.54 4.39
CA ALA A 152 -5.80 15.83 5.81
C ALA A 152 -6.81 16.99 6.03
N GLU A 153 -6.72 18.07 5.26
CA GLU A 153 -7.70 19.16 5.31
C GLU A 153 -9.12 18.68 5.02
N LEU A 154 -9.32 17.92 3.94
CA LEU A 154 -10.65 17.43 3.56
C LEU A 154 -11.24 16.51 4.63
N LEU A 155 -10.41 15.64 5.23
CA LEU A 155 -10.84 14.79 6.35
C LEU A 155 -11.24 15.61 7.59
N SER A 156 -10.56 16.73 7.86
CA SER A 156 -10.88 17.60 8.99
C SER A 156 -12.17 18.41 8.80
N GLN A 157 -12.54 18.70 7.55
CA GLN A 157 -13.72 19.49 7.21
C GLN A 157 -14.98 18.63 7.10
N GLU A 158 -14.84 17.35 6.78
CA GLU A 158 -15.96 16.44 6.55
C GLU A 158 -16.02 15.30 7.57
N PRO A 159 -16.84 15.42 8.63
CA PRO A 159 -16.96 14.39 9.66
C PRO A 159 -17.72 13.14 9.18
N ASP A 160 -18.46 13.19 8.08
CA ASP A 160 -19.12 12.02 7.51
C ASP A 160 -18.19 11.27 6.54
N ALA A 161 -17.89 10.00 6.82
CA ALA A 161 -16.97 9.19 6.01
C ALA A 161 -17.34 9.12 4.53
N ARG A 162 -18.65 9.01 4.21
CA ARG A 162 -19.12 8.91 2.81
C ARG A 162 -18.90 10.22 2.07
N ARG A 163 -19.20 11.34 2.70
CA ARG A 163 -18.94 12.68 2.15
C ARG A 163 -17.46 12.95 2.02
N ALA A 164 -16.64 12.57 3.00
CA ALA A 164 -15.19 12.68 2.93
C ALA A 164 -14.62 11.88 1.74
N ALA A 165 -15.05 10.63 1.55
CA ALA A 165 -14.64 9.82 0.39
C ALA A 165 -15.03 10.48 -0.94
N SER A 166 -16.25 11.02 -1.01
CA SER A 166 -16.76 11.70 -2.21
C SER A 166 -15.99 12.99 -2.50
N ALA A 167 -15.64 13.76 -1.46
CA ALA A 167 -14.85 14.98 -1.57
C ALA A 167 -13.43 14.68 -2.06
N LEU A 168 -12.79 13.61 -1.55
CA LEU A 168 -11.45 13.17 -2.00
C LEU A 168 -11.44 12.77 -3.48
N VAL A 169 -12.46 12.01 -3.93
CA VAL A 169 -12.61 11.65 -5.35
C VAL A 169 -12.85 12.90 -6.20
N ALA A 170 -13.73 13.80 -5.77
CA ALA A 170 -14.00 15.04 -6.50
C ALA A 170 -12.74 15.92 -6.63
N GLU A 171 -11.95 16.04 -5.56
CA GLU A 171 -10.69 16.79 -5.57
C GLU A 171 -9.69 16.20 -6.58
N ALA A 172 -9.53 14.87 -6.63
CA ALA A 172 -8.66 14.21 -7.60
C ALA A 172 -9.09 14.48 -9.05
N LEU A 173 -10.40 14.40 -9.32
CA LEU A 173 -10.95 14.69 -10.65
C LEU A 173 -10.77 16.16 -11.04
N LEU A 174 -10.89 17.10 -10.10
CA LEU A 174 -10.66 18.53 -10.33
C LEU A 174 -9.18 18.82 -10.65
N ASN A 175 -8.25 18.05 -10.09
CA ASN A 175 -6.81 18.19 -10.30
C ASN A 175 -6.29 17.46 -11.55
N GLY A 176 -7.19 16.88 -12.36
CA GLY A 176 -6.89 16.33 -13.68
C GLY A 176 -7.44 14.92 -13.90
N GLY A 177 -7.59 14.13 -12.83
CA GLY A 177 -8.05 12.74 -12.92
C GLY A 177 -7.17 11.91 -13.84
N HIS A 178 -5.85 11.98 -13.63
CA HIS A 178 -4.86 11.37 -14.52
C HIS A 178 -4.87 9.84 -14.49
N ASP A 179 -5.57 9.25 -13.50
CA ASP A 179 -5.75 7.81 -13.35
C ASP A 179 -7.12 7.48 -12.73
N ASN A 180 -7.45 6.20 -12.70
CA ASN A 180 -8.62 5.69 -12.01
C ASN A 180 -8.48 5.89 -10.50
N VAL A 181 -9.34 6.75 -9.95
CA VAL A 181 -9.39 7.03 -8.52
C VAL A 181 -10.43 6.16 -7.81
N SER A 182 -10.01 5.49 -6.74
CA SER A 182 -10.90 4.81 -5.80
C SER A 182 -10.50 5.15 -4.38
N VAL A 183 -11.49 5.46 -3.54
CA VAL A 183 -11.29 5.87 -2.15
C VAL A 183 -12.34 5.20 -1.26
N VAL A 184 -11.88 4.63 -0.15
CA VAL A 184 -12.71 4.13 0.94
C VAL A 184 -12.30 4.86 2.22
N VAL A 185 -13.27 5.41 2.94
CA VAL A 185 -13.03 6.01 4.26
C VAL A 185 -13.70 5.12 5.31
N VAL A 186 -12.94 4.75 6.34
CA VAL A 186 -13.39 3.90 7.44
C VAL A 186 -13.25 4.68 8.74
N ASP A 187 -14.36 4.90 9.43
CA ASP A 187 -14.36 5.47 10.78
C ASP A 187 -14.31 4.33 11.80
N GLY A 188 -13.29 4.39 12.64
CA GLY A 188 -13.17 3.61 13.86
C GLY A 188 -14.15 4.13 14.90
N GLY A 189 -14.87 3.20 15.51
CA GLY A 189 -15.75 3.50 16.63
C GLY A 189 -15.91 2.27 17.49
N THR A 190 -15.55 2.40 18.77
CA THR A 190 -16.27 1.65 19.79
C THR A 190 -17.74 2.03 19.67
N ARG A 191 -18.65 1.06 19.51
CA ARG A 191 -20.05 1.29 19.87
C ARG A 191 -20.02 1.82 21.30
N ALA A 192 -20.47 3.05 21.50
CA ALA A 192 -20.51 3.69 22.80
C ALA A 192 -21.64 3.08 23.64
N ASP A 193 -21.44 1.88 24.15
CA ASP A 193 -22.18 1.35 25.29
C ASP A 193 -21.29 1.51 26.54
N GLY A 194 -21.46 2.64 27.22
CA GLY A 194 -21.10 2.95 28.62
C GLY A 194 -19.81 2.39 29.25
N ALA A 195 -18.93 3.31 29.68
CA ALA A 195 -17.77 3.13 30.58
C ALA A 195 -16.63 2.25 30.00
N ASP A 196 -15.35 2.54 30.15
CA ASP A 196 -14.57 3.29 31.12
C ASP A 196 -13.33 3.89 30.40
N GLY A 197 -12.83 5.02 30.87
CA GLY A 197 -11.74 5.76 30.24
C GLY A 197 -10.40 5.06 30.46
N THR A 198 -9.99 4.20 29.53
CA THR A 198 -8.58 3.80 29.40
C THR A 198 -8.05 4.35 28.08
N GLN A 199 -7.23 5.40 28.17
CA GLN A 199 -6.43 5.88 27.06
C GLN A 199 -5.43 4.78 26.65
N PRO A 200 -5.40 4.34 25.38
CA PRO A 200 -4.33 3.47 24.93
C PRO A 200 -3.02 4.26 24.99
N ALA A 201 -2.02 3.71 25.68
CA ALA A 201 -0.65 4.20 25.58
C ALA A 201 -0.21 4.17 24.11
N ALA A 202 0.50 5.21 23.68
CA ALA A 202 1.11 5.30 22.36
C ALA A 202 2.09 4.13 22.15
N ALA A 203 1.58 3.00 21.66
CA ALA A 203 2.40 1.92 21.16
C ALA A 203 2.68 2.22 19.69
N GLU A 204 3.96 2.24 19.33
CA GLU A 204 4.36 2.41 17.94
C GLU A 204 3.80 1.27 17.08
N PRO A 205 3.45 1.54 15.81
CA PRO A 205 3.05 0.52 14.86
C PRO A 205 4.00 -0.67 14.89
N ARG A 206 3.48 -1.87 15.13
CA ARG A 206 4.30 -3.09 15.03
C ARG A 206 4.18 -3.60 13.60
N ASP A 207 5.26 -3.45 12.84
CA ASP A 207 5.45 -4.21 11.60
C ASP A 207 5.63 -5.67 12.00
N THR A 208 4.71 -6.52 11.54
CA THR A 208 4.71 -7.94 11.91
C THR A 208 5.68 -8.76 11.06
N LEU A 209 6.33 -8.14 10.07
CA LEU A 209 7.38 -8.75 9.28
C LEU A 209 8.70 -7.98 9.46
N PRO A 210 9.78 -8.61 9.96
CA PRO A 210 11.09 -8.02 9.80
C PRO A 210 11.36 -8.00 8.29
N ARG A 211 11.59 -6.81 7.71
CA ARG A 211 12.21 -6.64 6.38
C ARG A 211 13.59 -7.29 6.40
N GLN A 212 13.65 -8.61 6.40
CA GLN A 212 14.89 -9.34 6.27
C GLN A 212 15.35 -9.08 4.83
N ARG A 213 16.44 -8.32 4.72
CA ARG A 213 17.35 -8.41 3.58
C ARG A 213 17.65 -9.90 3.37
N ARG A 214 16.92 -10.56 2.47
CA ARG A 214 17.19 -11.93 2.06
C ARG A 214 17.47 -11.93 0.57
N ASP A 215 18.76 -12.00 0.29
CA ASP A 215 19.37 -12.59 -0.91
C ASP A 215 18.82 -12.08 -2.24
N ALA A 216 19.17 -10.84 -2.57
CA ALA A 216 19.38 -10.53 -3.98
C ALA A 216 20.58 -11.38 -4.46
N PRO A 217 20.43 -12.25 -5.48
CA PRO A 217 21.61 -12.79 -6.15
C PRO A 217 22.45 -11.62 -6.66
N PRO A 218 23.79 -11.73 -6.71
CA PRO A 218 24.60 -10.66 -7.28
C PRO A 218 24.13 -10.45 -8.73
N HIS A 219 23.59 -9.27 -9.01
CA HIS A 219 23.33 -8.85 -10.38
C HIS A 219 24.68 -8.74 -11.09
N GLU A 220 25.00 -9.73 -11.92
CA GLU A 220 25.99 -9.56 -12.98
C GLU A 220 25.49 -8.41 -13.87
N GLY A 221 26.12 -7.25 -13.72
CA GLY A 221 25.87 -6.11 -14.59
C GLY A 221 26.14 -6.47 -16.06
N PRO A 222 25.56 -5.72 -17.01
CA PRO A 222 25.74 -6.01 -18.42
C PRO A 222 27.23 -6.01 -18.76
N THR A 223 27.70 -7.15 -19.26
CA THR A 223 29.07 -7.34 -19.75
C THR A 223 29.31 -6.28 -20.82
N ALA A 224 30.19 -5.33 -20.53
CA ALA A 224 30.59 -4.33 -21.51
C ALA A 224 31.12 -5.04 -22.77
N ALA A 225 30.52 -4.74 -23.91
CA ALA A 225 30.98 -5.22 -25.20
C ALA A 225 32.46 -4.83 -25.39
N PRO A 226 33.31 -5.71 -25.97
CA PRO A 226 34.71 -5.41 -26.14
C PRO A 226 34.89 -4.21 -27.08
N ALA A 227 35.61 -3.20 -26.59
CA ALA A 227 35.97 -2.01 -27.36
C ALA A 227 36.76 -2.39 -28.62
N THR A 228 36.27 -1.94 -29.77
CA THR A 228 36.97 -2.03 -31.05
C THR A 228 38.28 -1.23 -30.97
N PRO A 229 39.46 -1.80 -31.31
CA PRO A 229 40.71 -1.06 -31.26
C PRO A 229 40.75 0.04 -32.33
N PRO A 230 41.37 1.20 -32.06
CA PRO A 230 41.41 2.31 -33.01
C PRO A 230 42.25 1.98 -34.24
N ALA A 231 41.76 2.41 -35.39
CA ALA A 231 42.44 2.32 -36.68
C ALA A 231 43.80 3.05 -36.63
N ARG A 232 44.88 2.34 -36.97
CA ARG A 232 46.20 2.94 -37.20
C ARG A 232 46.17 3.76 -38.50
N SER A 233 46.06 5.08 -38.38
CA SER A 233 46.49 6.01 -39.43
C SER A 233 48.03 6.06 -39.45
N GLY A 234 48.62 5.68 -40.58
CA GLY A 234 50.07 5.47 -40.72
C GLY A 234 50.94 6.73 -40.78
N ARG A 235 52.24 6.51 -40.99
CA ARG A 235 53.16 7.36 -41.77
C ARG A 235 54.52 6.66 -41.99
N HIS A 236 54.95 6.73 -43.25
CA HIS A 236 56.32 6.96 -43.73
C HIS A 236 57.44 5.96 -43.42
N SER A 237 57.83 5.19 -44.44
CA SER A 237 59.01 5.49 -45.27
C SER A 237 58.89 4.81 -46.63
#